data_AF-A0A522WZG7-F1
#
_entry.id   AF-A0A522WZG7-F1
#
_cell.length_a   1.000
_cell.length_b   1.000
_cell.length_c   1.000
_cell.angle_alpha   90.00
_cell.angle_beta   90.00
_cell.angle_gamma   90.00
#
_symmetry.space_group_name_H-M   'P 1'
#
loop_
_entity.id
_entity.type
_entity.pdbx_description
1 polymer ?
#
loop_
_entity_poly.entity_id
_entity_poly.type
_entity_poly.pdbx_seq_one_letter_code
_entity_poly.pdbx_strand_id
1 'polypeptide(L)'
;MTEVMMALGGYRFSLSTAAYQDLDRTNEYRWAAQERMGRRSARQFTGPGDETIALSGVILPHYRGGLGQLDAMRAEAGKGKPLMLVDGLGRVWGKYCIT
;
A
#
# COMPACT_ATOMS: atom_id res chain seq x y z
N MET A 1 17.87 11.58 12.70
CA MET A 1 17.56 11.24 11.30
C MET A 1 16.55 10.10 11.36
N THR A 2 15.35 10.27 10.82
CA THR A 2 14.25 9.31 10.98
C THR A 2 14.59 7.99 10.28
N GLU A 3 14.72 6.89 11.03
CA GLU A 3 14.94 5.53 10.48
C GLU A 3 13.66 4.92 9.86
N VAL A 4 12.52 5.59 9.99
CA VAL A 4 11.21 5.11 9.54
C VAL A 4 11.05 5.43 8.06
N MET A 5 10.88 4.39 7.26
CA MET A 5 10.68 4.45 5.81
C MET A 5 9.20 4.68 5.47
N MET A 6 8.29 4.05 6.21
CA MET A 6 6.84 4.18 5.98
C MET A 6 6.06 3.89 7.25
N ALA A 7 4.86 4.42 7.38
CA ALA A 7 3.95 4.17 8.48
C ALA A 7 2.54 3.86 7.96
N LEU A 8 1.98 2.74 8.39
CA LEU A 8 0.60 2.34 8.14
C LEU A 8 -0.16 2.38 9.47
N GLY A 9 -0.86 3.49 9.73
CA GLY A 9 -1.49 3.77 11.01
C GLY A 9 -0.48 3.75 12.16
N GLY A 10 -0.64 2.79 13.07
CA GLY A 10 0.29 2.57 14.18
C GLY A 10 1.53 1.74 13.84
N TYR A 11 1.58 1.12 12.65
CA TYR A 11 2.69 0.29 12.23
C TYR A 11 3.76 1.13 11.53
N ARG A 12 5.04 0.88 11.83
CA ARG A 12 6.16 1.62 11.25
C ARG A 12 7.10 0.62 10.61
N PHE A 13 7.36 0.82 9.32
CA PHE A 13 8.38 0.13 8.55
C PHE A 13 9.67 0.94 8.71
N SER A 14 10.66 0.38 9.40
CA SER A 14 11.99 0.96 9.56
C SER A 14 13.06 -0.09 9.29
N LEU A 15 14.27 0.37 8.96
CA LEU A 15 15.47 -0.48 8.87
C LEU A 15 15.70 -1.32 10.14
N SER A 16 15.27 -0.80 11.30
CA SER A 16 15.41 -1.43 12.61
C SER A 16 14.29 -2.43 12.96
N THR A 17 13.18 -2.47 12.22
CA THR A 17 11.99 -3.28 12.56
C THR A 17 11.59 -4.21 11.41
N ALA A 18 10.93 -3.67 10.38
CA ALA A 18 10.50 -4.35 9.17
C ALA A 18 10.86 -3.48 7.96
N ALA A 19 12.06 -3.66 7.43
CA ALA A 19 12.50 -2.97 6.23
C ALA A 19 11.86 -3.63 5.01
N TYR A 20 11.12 -2.86 4.21
CA TYR A 20 10.78 -3.29 2.85
C TYR A 20 11.95 -2.96 1.93
N GLN A 21 12.29 -3.90 1.05
CA GLN A 21 13.33 -3.75 0.03
C GLN A 21 12.73 -3.18 -1.25
N ASP A 22 11.52 -3.64 -1.60
CA ASP A 22 10.81 -3.22 -2.80
C ASP A 22 9.41 -2.68 -2.44
N LEU A 23 9.04 -1.58 -3.10
CA LEU A 23 7.71 -1.01 -3.08
C LEU A 23 7.17 -1.01 -4.51
N ASP A 24 6.18 -1.84 -4.76
CA ASP A 24 5.44 -1.89 -6.02
C ASP A 24 4.09 -1.20 -5.83
N ARG A 25 3.79 -0.23 -6.70
CA ARG A 25 2.51 0.47 -6.69
C ARG A 25 1.82 0.34 -8.04
N THR A 26 0.58 -0.17 -8.01
CA THR A 26 -0.28 -0.32 -9.17
C THR A 26 -1.50 0.56 -9.02
N ASN A 27 -1.73 1.45 -10.00
CA ASN A 27 -2.90 2.34 -10.05
C ASN A 27 -3.71 1.99 -11.28
N GLU A 28 -4.92 1.49 -11.09
CA GLU A 28 -5.85 1.24 -12.18
C GLU A 28 -6.55 2.53 -12.61
N TYR A 29 -6.74 2.73 -13.91
CA TYR A 29 -7.54 3.81 -14.47
C TYR A 29 -8.52 3.24 -15.48
N ARG A 30 -9.82 3.45 -15.27
CA ARG A 30 -10.87 2.79 -16.03
C ARG A 30 -11.27 3.61 -17.26
N TRP A 31 -11.22 2.95 -18.42
CA TRP A 31 -11.56 3.51 -19.73
C TRP A 31 -12.55 2.61 -20.47
N ALA A 32 -13.84 2.88 -20.28
CA ALA A 32 -14.91 2.15 -20.93
C ALA A 32 -14.92 2.43 -22.45
N ALA A 33 -15.06 1.38 -23.26
CA ALA A 33 -15.24 1.54 -24.71
C ALA A 33 -16.73 1.73 -25.02
N GLN A 34 -17.04 2.73 -25.85
CA GLN A 34 -18.35 2.94 -26.45
C GLN A 34 -18.25 2.71 -27.95
N GLU A 35 -18.94 1.68 -28.42
CA GLU A 35 -19.03 1.38 -29.84
C GLU A 35 -19.84 2.44 -30.58
N ARG A 36 -19.40 2.78 -31.79
CA ARG A 36 -20.06 3.75 -32.66
C ARG A 36 -20.22 3.11 -34.02
N MET A 37 -21.44 2.99 -34.53
CA MET A 37 -21.68 2.41 -35.85
C MET A 37 -20.85 3.13 -36.93
N GLY A 38 -20.04 2.36 -37.67
CA GLY A 38 -19.20 2.86 -38.76
C GLY A 38 -18.00 3.72 -38.34
N ARG A 39 -17.66 3.81 -37.05
CA ARG A 39 -16.52 4.60 -36.55
C ARG A 39 -15.73 3.82 -35.50
N ARG A 40 -14.50 4.28 -35.25
CA ARG A 40 -13.68 3.74 -34.15
C ARG A 40 -14.39 3.96 -32.81
N SER A 41 -14.41 2.92 -31.96
CA SER A 41 -14.97 3.00 -30.61
C SER A 41 -14.30 4.12 -29.82
N ALA A 42 -15.10 4.93 -29.14
CA ALA A 42 -14.59 5.97 -28.25
C ALA A 42 -14.24 5.36 -26.89
N ARG A 43 -13.19 5.88 -26.25
CA ARG A 43 -12.84 5.54 -24.87
C ARG A 43 -13.35 6.65 -23.96
N GLN A 44 -14.23 6.32 -23.02
CA GLN A 44 -14.71 7.24 -21.99
C GLN A 44 -13.99 6.94 -20.68
N PHE A 45 -13.36 7.96 -20.10
CA PHE A 45 -12.77 7.85 -18.78
C PHE A 45 -13.88 7.76 -17.74
N THR A 46 -13.96 6.64 -17.04
CA THR A 46 -14.97 6.39 -16.01
C THR A 46 -14.46 6.63 -14.59
N GLY A 47 -13.17 6.90 -14.44
CA GLY A 47 -12.54 7.27 -13.18
C GLY A 47 -11.32 6.42 -12.83
N PRO A 48 -10.65 6.74 -11.71
CA PRO A 48 -9.64 5.87 -11.12
C PRO A 48 -10.30 4.55 -10.67
N GLY A 49 -9.59 3.44 -10.90
CA GLY A 49 -9.93 2.12 -10.37
C GLY A 49 -9.21 1.86 -9.05
N ASP A 50 -8.86 0.60 -8.81
CA ASP A 50 -8.24 0.21 -7.54
C ASP A 50 -6.74 0.60 -7.51
N GLU A 51 -6.26 1.03 -6.35
CA GLU A 51 -4.85 1.31 -6.09
C GLU A 51 -4.31 0.27 -5.09
N THR A 52 -3.24 -0.42 -5.47
CA THR A 52 -2.62 -1.47 -4.66
C THR A 52 -1.15 -1.15 -4.45
N ILE A 53 -0.68 -1.27 -3.20
CA ILE A 53 0.72 -1.14 -2.83
C ILE A 53 1.20 -2.47 -2.25
N ALA A 54 2.20 -3.07 -2.88
CA ALA A 54 2.89 -4.25 -2.41
C ALA A 54 4.22 -3.83 -1.77
N LEU A 55 4.39 -4.17 -0.48
CA LEU A 55 5.63 -3.95 0.26
C LEU A 55 6.30 -5.31 0.49
N SER A 56 7.41 -5.55 -0.19
CA SER A 56 8.19 -6.78 -0.05
C SER A 56 9.37 -6.52 0.88
N GLY A 57 9.49 -7.28 1.96
CA GLY A 57 10.52 -7.06 2.97
C GLY A 57 10.90 -8.32 3.74
N VAL A 58 12.01 -8.24 4.48
CA VAL A 58 12.49 -9.33 5.32
C VAL A 58 12.48 -8.87 6.77
N ILE A 59 11.82 -9.64 7.63
CA ILE A 59 11.87 -9.45 9.08
C ILE A 59 13.02 -10.33 9.58
N LEU A 60 13.99 -9.73 10.29
CA LEU A 60 15.15 -10.41 10.88
C LEU A 60 14.92 -10.58 12.40
N PRO A 61 14.33 -11.69 12.88
CA PRO A 61 13.81 -11.75 14.25
C PRO A 61 14.91 -11.69 15.33
N HIS A 62 16.09 -12.22 15.02
CA HIS A 62 17.26 -12.23 15.92
C HIS A 62 17.95 -10.86 16.04
N TYR A 63 17.65 -9.93 15.13
CA TYR A 63 18.14 -8.56 15.19
C TYR A 63 16.97 -7.66 15.63
N ARG A 64 16.97 -7.25 16.91
CA ARG A 64 16.03 -6.27 17.50
C ARG A 64 14.55 -6.68 17.63
N GLY A 65 14.24 -7.99 17.59
CA GLY A 65 12.95 -8.53 18.06
C GLY A 65 11.81 -8.34 17.07
N GLY A 66 11.67 -9.29 16.12
CA GLY A 66 10.72 -9.19 15.02
C GLY A 66 9.50 -10.12 15.06
N LEU A 67 9.34 -10.98 16.07
CA LEU A 67 8.33 -12.05 16.01
C LEU A 67 6.88 -11.57 16.09
N GLY A 68 6.59 -10.49 16.83
CA GLY A 68 5.21 -10.02 17.05
C GLY A 68 4.67 -9.04 16.00
N GLN A 69 5.51 -8.60 15.05
CA GLN A 69 5.15 -7.55 14.10
C GLN A 69 4.09 -8.01 13.09
N LEU A 70 4.23 -9.22 12.57
CA LEU A 70 3.24 -9.83 11.67
C LEU A 70 1.91 -10.06 12.37
N ASP A 71 1.93 -10.52 13.62
CA ASP A 71 0.71 -10.77 14.39
C ASP A 71 -0.02 -9.47 14.72
N ALA A 72 0.72 -8.39 15.04
CA ALA A 72 0.15 -7.06 15.20
C ALA A 72 -0.48 -6.54 13.88
N MET A 73 0.20 -6.75 12.75
CA MET A 73 -0.33 -6.36 11.43
C MET A 73 -1.61 -7.14 11.08
N ARG A 74 -1.63 -8.46 11.35
CA ARG A 74 -2.82 -9.30 11.18
C ARG A 74 -3.96 -8.90 12.11
N ALA A 75 -3.66 -8.56 13.36
CA ALA A 75 -4.66 -8.08 14.32
C ALA A 75 -5.29 -6.75 13.85
N GLU A 76 -4.49 -5.85 13.28
CA GLU A 76 -4.99 -4.59 12.73
C GLU A 76 -5.82 -4.82 11.46
N ALA A 77 -5.38 -5.73 10.58
CA ALA A 77 -6.15 -6.16 9.41
C ALA A 77 -7.51 -6.75 9.83
N GLY A 78 -7.53 -7.56 10.90
CA GLY A 78 -8.75 -8.16 11.46
C GLY A 78 -9.78 -7.15 12.00
N LYS A 79 -9.39 -5.88 12.24
CA LYS A 79 -10.34 -4.82 12.60
C LYS A 79 -11.19 -4.33 11.43
N GLY A 80 -10.81 -4.67 10.18
CA GLY A 80 -11.55 -4.28 8.98
C GLY A 80 -11.63 -2.76 8.75
N LYS A 81 -10.69 -2.00 9.33
CA LYS A 81 -10.67 -0.53 9.23
C LYS A 81 -9.54 -0.08 8.30
N PRO A 82 -9.79 0.90 7.42
CA PRO A 82 -8.73 1.47 6.61
C PRO A 82 -7.74 2.26 7.49
N LEU A 83 -6.45 2.09 7.21
CA LEU A 83 -5.34 2.72 7.92
C LEU A 83 -4.69 3.79 7.05
N MET A 84 -4.22 4.88 7.67
CA MET A 84 -3.50 5.94 6.96
C MET A 84 -2.09 5.47 6.62
N LEU A 85 -1.70 5.55 5.35
CA LEU A 85 -0.34 5.30 4.88
C LEU A 85 0.41 6.61 4.70
N VAL A 86 1.58 6.72 5.32
CA VAL A 86 2.44 7.90 5.31
C VAL A 86 3.90 7.47 5.11
N ASP A 87 4.63 8.18 4.27
CA ASP A 87 6.07 7.98 4.04
C ASP A 87 6.91 8.64 5.14
N GLY A 88 8.11 8.13 5.39
CA GLY A 88 9.14 8.77 6.22
C GLY A 88 9.52 10.18 5.76
N LEU A 89 9.29 10.53 4.49
CA LEU A 89 9.41 11.87 3.94
C LEU A 89 8.22 12.80 4.26
N GLY A 90 7.19 12.31 4.96
CA GLY A 90 6.00 13.08 5.34
C GLY A 90 4.90 13.13 4.28
N ARG A 91 5.05 12.42 3.16
CA ARG A 91 4.00 12.29 2.14
C ARG A 91 2.86 11.42 2.68
N VAL A 92 1.64 11.93 2.65
CA VAL A 92 0.43 11.16 2.95
C VAL A 92 -0.07 10.49 1.67
N TRP A 93 -0.16 9.16 1.66
CA TRP A 93 -0.58 8.37 0.51
C TRP A 93 -2.08 8.10 0.51
N GLY A 94 -2.73 8.24 1.66
CA GLY A 94 -4.17 8.06 1.82
C GLY A 94 -4.51 6.89 2.74
N LYS A 95 -5.71 6.36 2.59
CA LYS A 95 -6.24 5.27 3.41
C LYS A 95 -6.14 3.95 2.65
N TYR A 96 -5.46 2.98 3.25
CA TYR A 96 -5.25 1.64 2.68
C TYR A 96 -5.82 0.57 3.60
N CYS A 97 -6.37 -0.49 3.00
CA CYS A 97 -6.75 -1.70 3.69
C CYS A 97 -5.64 -2.74 3.51
N ILE A 98 -5.37 -3.52 4.55
CA ILE A 98 -4.43 -4.64 4.48
C ILE A 98 -5.20 -5.81 3.84
N THR A 99 -4.65 -6.36 2.75
CA THR A 99 -5.21 -7.49 1.98
C THR A 99 -4.24 -8.63 1.90
#